data_AF-A0A3C1K026-F1
#
_entry.id   AF-A0A3C1K026-F1
#
_cell.length_a   1.000
_cell.length_b   1.000
_cell.length_c   1.000
_cell.angle_alpha   90.00
_cell.angle_beta   90.00
_cell.angle_gamma   90.00
#
_symmetry.space_group_name_H-M   'P 1'
#
loop_
_entity.id
_entity.type
_entity.pdbx_description
1 polymer ?
#
loop_
_entity_poly.entity_id
_entity_poly.type
_entity_poly.pdbx_seq_one_letter_code
_entity_poly.pdbx_strand_id
1 'polypeptide(L)'
;MFRPRVIPVLLLKNQGLVKSVKFKNHRYIGDPINAVKLFNDLKADELVFLDINASKNNSLISLDFVKKVGDEANMPFAVGGGIKTILQIRQILNAGAEKVVINTQAVLKPDFIKDAASEFGSSTIVVSIDVKKNLFNKEKTYIFSGTKATIYSPVQFAELAEEMGAGEIIINSIEHDGMMAGYDLNLIKRISESVSIPVVAVGGAGCLTDLKLAVKEGWASAVGAGSLFVYHGPRRAVLINYPTRDELKILYK
;
A
#
# COMPACT_ATOMS: atom_id res chain seq x y z
N MET A 1 19.38 11.74 -10.22
CA MET A 1 18.00 11.79 -10.76
C MET A 1 17.14 10.84 -9.93
N PHE A 2 16.09 11.32 -9.28
CA PHE A 2 15.19 10.48 -8.49
C PHE A 2 14.40 9.57 -9.44
N ARG A 3 14.45 8.25 -9.21
CA ARG A 3 13.65 7.28 -9.94
C ARG A 3 12.46 6.86 -9.06
N PRO A 4 11.20 7.11 -9.48
CA PRO A 4 10.03 6.62 -8.76
C PRO A 4 10.04 5.10 -8.63
N ARG A 5 9.72 4.58 -7.44
CA ARG A 5 9.56 3.13 -7.20
C ARG A 5 8.22 2.67 -7.77
N VAL A 6 8.22 1.47 -8.35
CA VAL A 6 6.99 0.79 -8.78
C VAL A 6 6.76 -0.46 -7.93
N ILE A 7 5.66 -0.47 -7.19
CA ILE A 7 5.47 -1.34 -6.02
C ILE A 7 4.26 -2.27 -6.25
N PRO A 8 4.45 -3.60 -6.39
CA PRO A 8 3.35 -4.53 -6.31
C PRO A 8 2.72 -4.56 -4.91
N VAL A 9 1.45 -4.17 -4.83
CA VAL A 9 0.65 -4.18 -3.59
C VAL A 9 -0.26 -5.41 -3.60
N LEU A 10 0.06 -6.35 -2.72
CA LEU A 10 -0.45 -7.71 -2.67
C LEU A 10 -1.37 -7.89 -1.45
N LEU A 11 -2.65 -8.17 -1.70
CA LEU A 11 -3.64 -8.33 -0.63
C LEU A 11 -3.71 -9.79 -0.20
N LEU A 12 -3.68 -10.04 1.11
CA LEU A 12 -3.76 -11.37 1.68
C LEU A 12 -5.12 -11.59 2.33
N LYS A 13 -5.68 -12.76 2.11
CA LYS A 13 -6.87 -13.25 2.83
C LYS A 13 -6.73 -14.75 3.06
N ASN A 14 -6.76 -15.17 4.32
CA ASN A 14 -6.58 -16.58 4.71
C ASN A 14 -5.30 -17.18 4.10
N GLN A 15 -4.18 -16.45 4.17
CA GLN A 15 -2.87 -16.82 3.58
C GLN A 15 -2.82 -16.88 2.04
N GLY A 16 -3.93 -16.67 1.34
CA GLY A 16 -3.97 -16.59 -0.12
C GLY A 16 -3.86 -15.16 -0.65
N LEU A 17 -3.26 -15.00 -1.82
CA LEU A 17 -3.29 -13.74 -2.55
C LEU A 17 -4.68 -13.51 -3.13
N VAL A 18 -5.24 -12.33 -2.91
CA VAL A 18 -6.56 -11.93 -3.42
C VAL A 18 -6.51 -10.57 -4.12
N LYS A 19 -7.52 -10.29 -4.94
CA LYS A 19 -7.82 -8.95 -5.44
C LYS A 19 -9.24 -8.54 -5.09
N SER A 20 -9.40 -7.28 -4.73
CA SER A 20 -10.68 -6.62 -4.49
C SER A 20 -11.06 -5.70 -5.64
N VAL A 21 -12.34 -5.31 -5.65
CA VAL A 21 -12.86 -4.13 -6.34
C VAL A 21 -13.56 -3.30 -5.27
N LYS A 22 -13.12 -2.06 -5.06
CA LYS A 22 -13.64 -1.15 -4.03
C LYS A 22 -13.70 -1.77 -2.63
N PHE A 23 -12.64 -2.51 -2.26
CA PHE A 23 -12.53 -3.29 -1.00
C PHE A 23 -13.61 -4.37 -0.81
N LYS A 24 -14.23 -4.80 -1.90
CA LYS A 24 -15.27 -5.83 -1.94
C LYS A 24 -14.91 -6.87 -3.01
N ASN A 25 -15.75 -7.92 -3.13
CA ASN A 25 -15.68 -8.91 -4.20
C ASN A 25 -14.29 -9.55 -4.35
N HIS A 26 -13.79 -10.09 -3.24
CA HIS A 26 -12.45 -10.69 -3.17
C HIS A 26 -12.37 -11.93 -4.07
N ARG A 27 -11.48 -11.88 -5.07
CA ARG A 27 -11.17 -13.02 -5.94
C ARG A 27 -9.81 -13.59 -5.54
N TYR A 28 -9.75 -14.90 -5.31
CA TYR A 28 -8.50 -15.61 -5.10
C TYR A 28 -7.65 -15.60 -6.38
N ILE A 29 -6.36 -15.38 -6.20
CA ILE A 29 -5.37 -15.28 -7.27
C ILE A 29 -4.43 -16.47 -7.25
N GLY A 30 -3.84 -16.79 -6.08
CA GLY A 30 -2.83 -17.82 -5.98
C GLY A 30 -2.04 -17.76 -4.67
N ASP A 31 -0.95 -18.53 -4.64
CA ASP A 31 0.01 -18.54 -3.54
C ASP A 31 0.87 -17.26 -3.53
N PRO A 32 0.92 -16.51 -2.42
CA PRO A 32 1.76 -15.32 -2.33
C PRO A 32 3.26 -15.62 -2.40
N ILE A 33 3.75 -16.78 -1.99
CA ILE A 33 5.19 -17.10 -2.06
C ILE A 33 5.64 -17.29 -3.51
N ASN A 34 4.84 -17.98 -4.33
CA ASN A 34 5.09 -18.02 -5.77
C ASN A 34 5.09 -16.63 -6.42
N ALA A 35 4.23 -15.71 -5.94
CA ALA A 35 4.24 -14.33 -6.42
C ALA A 35 5.55 -13.59 -6.10
N VAL A 36 6.11 -13.79 -4.89
CA VAL A 36 7.43 -13.25 -4.51
C VAL A 36 8.51 -13.71 -5.49
N LYS A 37 8.57 -15.02 -5.78
CA LYS A 37 9.56 -15.59 -6.71
C LYS A 37 9.47 -14.97 -8.10
N LEU A 38 8.26 -14.82 -8.62
CA LEU A 38 8.05 -14.18 -9.92
C LEU A 38 8.45 -12.71 -9.92
N PHE A 39 8.15 -11.95 -8.85
CA PHE A 39 8.58 -10.56 -8.75
C PHE A 39 10.09 -10.40 -8.53
N ASN A 40 10.78 -11.38 -7.95
CA ASN A 40 12.24 -11.42 -7.89
C ASN A 40 12.84 -11.51 -9.30
N ASP A 41 12.36 -12.45 -10.10
CA ASP A 41 12.83 -12.66 -11.48
C ASP A 41 12.57 -11.42 -12.35
N LEU A 42 11.42 -10.78 -12.12
CA LEU A 42 11.03 -9.54 -12.76
C LEU A 42 11.71 -8.28 -12.18
N LYS A 43 12.51 -8.44 -11.11
CA LYS A 43 13.27 -7.38 -10.44
C LYS A 43 12.39 -6.21 -10.01
N ALA A 44 11.27 -6.49 -9.33
CA ALA A 44 10.43 -5.45 -8.77
C ALA A 44 11.20 -4.58 -7.75
N ASP A 45 10.88 -3.28 -7.69
CA ASP A 45 11.63 -2.33 -6.87
C ASP A 45 11.38 -2.52 -5.35
N GLU A 46 10.15 -2.89 -4.95
CA GLU A 46 9.72 -3.14 -3.56
C GLU A 46 8.39 -3.91 -3.58
N LEU A 47 8.06 -4.70 -2.55
CA LEU A 47 6.76 -5.36 -2.38
C LEU A 47 5.99 -4.84 -1.17
N VAL A 48 4.65 -4.83 -1.23
CA VAL A 48 3.81 -4.53 -0.05
C VAL A 48 2.77 -5.63 0.14
N PHE A 49 2.70 -6.20 1.33
CA PHE A 49 1.70 -7.21 1.70
C PHE A 49 0.71 -6.66 2.73
N LEU A 50 -0.59 -6.75 2.44
CA LEU A 50 -1.64 -6.28 3.35
C LEU A 50 -2.62 -7.40 3.69
N ASP A 51 -2.66 -7.84 4.95
CA ASP A 51 -3.72 -8.73 5.44
C ASP A 51 -5.00 -7.93 5.69
N ILE A 52 -5.98 -8.13 4.82
CA ILE A 52 -7.22 -7.35 4.80
C ILE A 52 -8.26 -7.82 5.83
N ASN A 53 -8.05 -8.99 6.44
CA ASN A 53 -8.90 -9.56 7.49
C ASN A 53 -8.38 -9.24 8.89
N ALA A 54 -7.06 -9.07 9.04
CA ALA A 54 -6.37 -8.95 10.32
C ALA A 54 -7.03 -7.96 11.29
N SER A 55 -7.26 -6.72 10.85
CA SER A 55 -7.86 -5.68 11.69
C SER A 55 -9.30 -6.00 12.15
N LYS A 56 -10.10 -6.68 11.31
CA LYS A 56 -11.49 -7.08 11.64
C LYS A 56 -11.52 -8.28 12.58
N ASN A 57 -10.57 -9.20 12.42
CA ASN A 57 -10.48 -10.42 13.21
C ASN A 57 -9.69 -10.23 14.52
N ASN A 58 -9.23 -9.01 14.80
CA ASN A 58 -8.35 -8.72 15.93
C ASN A 58 -7.08 -9.59 15.94
N SER A 59 -6.57 -9.94 14.75
CA SER A 59 -5.37 -10.74 14.56
C SER A 59 -4.25 -9.91 13.95
N LEU A 60 -3.01 -10.37 14.09
CA LEU A 60 -1.85 -9.84 13.36
C LEU A 60 -1.71 -10.59 12.03
N ILE A 61 -1.08 -9.97 11.03
CA ILE A 61 -0.53 -10.72 9.89
C ILE A 61 0.34 -11.89 10.38
N SER A 62 0.26 -13.04 9.70
CA SER A 62 1.01 -14.24 10.08
C SER A 62 2.52 -13.98 10.05
N LEU A 63 3.18 -14.11 11.20
CA LEU A 63 4.64 -13.96 11.30
C LEU A 63 5.39 -15.05 10.52
N ASP A 64 4.83 -16.27 10.44
CA ASP A 64 5.38 -17.33 9.60
C ASP A 64 5.33 -16.97 8.12
N PHE A 65 4.26 -16.29 7.68
CA PHE A 65 4.20 -15.76 6.32
C PHE A 65 5.26 -14.68 6.10
N VAL A 66 5.39 -13.71 7.02
CA VAL A 66 6.41 -12.65 6.93
C VAL A 66 7.81 -13.27 6.83
N LYS A 67 8.10 -14.28 7.65
CA LYS A 67 9.37 -15.02 7.62
C LYS A 67 9.61 -15.70 6.28
N LYS A 68 8.62 -16.41 5.73
CA LYS A 68 8.73 -17.05 4.41
C LYS A 68 8.97 -16.04 3.28
N VAL A 69 8.39 -14.84 3.38
CA VAL A 69 8.69 -13.76 2.42
C VAL A 69 10.12 -13.28 2.62
N GLY A 70 10.57 -13.07 3.86
CA GLY A 70 11.94 -12.67 4.16
C GLY A 70 13.01 -13.67 3.71
N ASP A 71 12.71 -14.97 3.76
CA ASP A 71 13.60 -16.03 3.29
C ASP A 71 13.70 -16.08 1.74
N GLU A 72 12.71 -15.53 1.02
CA GLU A 72 12.59 -15.66 -0.44
C GLU A 72 12.80 -14.33 -1.20
N ALA A 73 12.46 -13.18 -0.60
CA ALA A 73 12.48 -11.88 -1.27
C ALA A 73 13.91 -11.31 -1.39
N ASN A 74 14.28 -10.91 -2.61
CA ASN A 74 15.55 -10.23 -2.89
C ASN A 74 15.41 -8.70 -2.92
N MET A 75 14.18 -8.19 -2.79
CA MET A 75 13.86 -6.77 -2.74
C MET A 75 13.27 -6.39 -1.37
N PRO A 76 13.34 -5.10 -1.00
CA PRO A 76 12.57 -4.54 0.09
C PRO A 76 11.11 -4.96 0.11
N PHE A 77 10.58 -5.24 1.29
CA PHE A 77 9.14 -5.41 1.43
C PHE A 77 8.59 -4.83 2.73
N ALA A 78 7.38 -4.28 2.61
CA ALA A 78 6.58 -3.79 3.72
C ALA A 78 5.41 -4.72 3.99
N VAL A 79 4.98 -4.81 5.25
CA VAL A 79 3.80 -5.60 5.61
C VAL A 79 2.84 -4.83 6.51
N GLY A 80 1.55 -5.07 6.33
CA GLY A 80 0.48 -4.48 7.12
C GLY A 80 -0.63 -5.47 7.42
N GLY A 81 -1.38 -5.20 8.49
CA GLY A 81 -2.51 -6.03 8.91
C GLY A 81 -2.55 -6.21 10.42
N GLY A 82 -3.46 -5.48 11.08
CA GLY A 82 -3.78 -5.70 12.50
C GLY A 82 -2.69 -5.35 13.51
N ILE A 83 -1.71 -4.52 13.14
CA ILE A 83 -0.66 -4.01 14.04
C ILE A 83 -1.27 -3.05 15.06
N LYS A 84 -1.07 -3.33 16.36
CA LYS A 84 -1.65 -2.56 17.48
C LYS A 84 -0.65 -2.20 18.58
N THR A 85 0.53 -2.82 18.59
CA THR A 85 1.54 -2.64 19.65
C THR A 85 2.95 -2.55 19.07
N ILE A 86 3.86 -1.90 19.81
CA ILE A 86 5.29 -1.78 19.46
C ILE A 86 5.96 -3.15 19.38
N LEU A 87 5.57 -4.08 20.26
CA LEU A 87 6.07 -5.46 20.25
C LEU A 87 5.74 -6.17 18.93
N GLN A 88 4.53 -5.98 18.39
CA GLN A 88 4.14 -6.58 17.11
C GLN A 88 4.96 -6.02 15.94
N ILE A 89 5.29 -4.73 15.96
CA ILE A 89 6.20 -4.14 14.97
C ILE A 89 7.56 -4.82 15.06
N ARG A 90 8.13 -4.95 16.27
CA ARG A 90 9.41 -5.65 16.48
C ARG A 90 9.38 -7.09 15.94
N GLN A 91 8.30 -7.83 16.21
CA GLN A 91 8.14 -9.20 15.73
C GLN A 91 8.10 -9.28 14.20
N ILE A 92 7.43 -8.34 13.55
CA ILE A 92 7.36 -8.25 12.08
C ILE A 92 8.73 -7.94 11.49
N LEU A 93 9.45 -6.97 12.04
CA LEU A 93 10.78 -6.59 11.56
C LEU A 93 11.79 -7.72 11.76
N ASN A 94 11.77 -8.38 12.93
CA ASN A 94 12.60 -9.55 13.20
C ASN A 94 12.28 -10.75 12.29
N ALA A 95 11.07 -10.81 11.73
CA ALA A 95 10.68 -11.82 10.75
C ALA A 95 11.15 -11.46 9.33
N GLY A 96 11.79 -10.31 9.10
CA GLY A 96 12.46 -9.96 7.85
C GLY A 96 11.84 -8.81 7.07
N ALA A 97 10.70 -8.26 7.50
CA ALA A 97 10.14 -7.07 6.85
C ALA A 97 11.00 -5.84 7.13
N GLU A 98 11.16 -4.96 6.14
CA GLU A 98 11.92 -3.71 6.29
C GLU A 98 11.04 -2.57 6.80
N LYS A 99 9.74 -2.63 6.52
CA LYS A 99 8.77 -1.60 6.90
C LYS A 99 7.46 -2.21 7.39
N VAL A 100 6.77 -1.47 8.25
CA VAL A 100 5.40 -1.79 8.69
C VAL A 100 4.40 -0.77 8.15
N VAL A 101 3.26 -1.27 7.68
CA VAL A 101 2.14 -0.45 7.19
C VAL A 101 1.04 -0.42 8.24
N ILE A 102 0.81 0.77 8.81
CA ILE A 102 -0.15 1.02 9.89
C ILE A 102 -1.30 1.88 9.35
N ASN A 103 -2.54 1.52 9.66
CA ASN A 103 -3.73 2.25 9.21
C ASN A 103 -4.68 2.49 10.39
N THR A 104 -5.39 1.43 10.83
CA THR A 104 -6.45 1.57 11.84
C THR A 104 -5.90 2.05 13.19
N GLN A 105 -4.75 1.51 13.62
CA GLN A 105 -4.13 1.94 14.87
C GLN A 105 -3.62 3.38 14.81
N ALA A 106 -3.06 3.80 13.68
CA ALA A 106 -2.57 5.16 13.44
C ALA A 106 -3.69 6.21 13.59
N VAL A 107 -4.92 5.89 13.13
CA VAL A 107 -6.08 6.75 13.32
C VAL A 107 -6.59 6.73 14.76
N LEU A 108 -6.68 5.55 15.38
CA LEU A 108 -7.27 5.42 16.71
C LEU A 108 -6.37 5.97 17.83
N LYS A 109 -5.05 5.92 17.63
CA LYS A 109 -4.03 6.40 18.58
C LYS A 109 -2.87 7.00 17.78
N PRO A 110 -2.95 8.27 17.34
CA PRO A 110 -1.88 8.90 16.55
C PRO A 110 -0.50 8.86 17.21
N ASP A 111 -0.42 8.99 18.54
CA ASP A 111 0.83 8.87 19.32
C ASP A 111 1.55 7.52 19.10
N PHE A 112 0.83 6.47 18.69
CA PHE A 112 1.42 5.19 18.35
C PHE A 112 2.42 5.29 17.18
N ILE A 113 2.19 6.20 16.22
CA ILE A 113 3.13 6.47 15.12
C ILE A 113 4.43 7.03 15.71
N LYS A 114 4.32 7.98 16.65
CA LYS A 114 5.46 8.62 17.31
C LYS A 114 6.28 7.63 18.12
N ASP A 115 5.62 6.81 18.92
CA ASP A 115 6.27 5.75 19.69
C ASP A 115 7.00 4.76 18.76
N ALA A 116 6.36 4.36 17.66
CA ALA A 116 6.94 3.44 16.69
C ALA A 116 8.13 4.07 15.93
N ALA A 117 8.01 5.32 15.51
CA ALA A 117 9.06 6.05 14.82
C ALA A 117 10.27 6.31 15.74
N SER A 118 10.03 6.60 17.01
CA SER A 118 11.09 6.77 18.00
C SER A 118 11.88 5.48 18.25
N GLU A 119 11.23 4.32 18.17
CA GLU A 119 11.86 3.02 18.44
C GLU A 119 12.56 2.43 17.20
N PHE A 120 11.95 2.56 16.02
CA PHE A 120 12.40 1.85 14.80
C PHE A 120 12.87 2.79 13.67
N GLY A 121 12.79 4.10 13.87
CA GLY A 121 13.08 5.13 12.86
C GLY A 121 11.91 5.36 11.90
N SER A 122 11.70 6.62 11.49
CA SER A 122 10.59 7.03 10.62
C SER A 122 10.53 6.26 9.31
N SER A 123 11.68 5.96 8.68
CA SER A 123 11.74 5.24 7.39
C SER A 123 11.11 3.84 7.44
N THR A 124 10.98 3.27 8.63
CA THR A 124 10.39 1.94 8.89
C THR A 124 8.86 2.02 9.03
N ILE A 125 8.32 3.21 9.31
CA ILE A 125 6.91 3.42 9.65
C ILE A 125 6.16 4.03 8.47
N VAL A 126 5.33 3.21 7.84
CA VAL A 126 4.46 3.61 6.73
C VAL A 126 3.03 3.76 7.23
N VAL A 127 2.39 4.90 6.95
CA VAL A 127 0.98 5.11 7.27
C VAL A 127 0.13 4.94 6.01
N SER A 128 -0.80 3.99 6.05
CA SER A 128 -1.78 3.80 4.97
C SER A 128 -3.05 4.58 5.26
N ILE A 129 -3.50 5.36 4.27
CA ILE A 129 -4.70 6.20 4.32
C ILE A 129 -5.66 5.71 3.25
N ASP A 130 -6.76 5.09 3.67
CA ASP A 130 -7.83 4.70 2.74
C ASP A 130 -8.87 5.83 2.65
N VAL A 131 -9.22 6.23 1.43
CA VAL A 131 -10.10 7.38 1.17
C VAL A 131 -11.33 6.96 0.38
N LYS A 132 -12.48 7.50 0.79
CA LYS A 132 -13.75 7.36 0.08
C LYS A 132 -14.62 8.60 0.31
N LYS A 133 -15.54 8.90 -0.61
CA LYS A 133 -16.55 9.93 -0.39
C LYS A 133 -17.68 9.41 0.49
N ASN A 134 -18.13 10.25 1.41
CA ASN A 134 -19.31 9.99 2.23
C ASN A 134 -20.60 10.32 1.46
N LEU A 135 -21.76 10.15 2.11
CA LEU A 135 -23.07 10.42 1.53
C LEU A 135 -23.28 11.89 1.07
N PHE A 136 -22.47 12.82 1.58
CA PHE A 136 -22.48 14.24 1.23
C PHE A 136 -21.38 14.61 0.22
N ASN A 137 -20.82 13.62 -0.48
CA ASN A 137 -19.74 13.79 -1.47
C ASN A 137 -18.45 14.40 -0.90
N LYS A 138 -18.25 14.36 0.42
CA LYS A 138 -17.02 14.80 1.09
C LYS A 138 -16.09 13.62 1.30
N GLU A 139 -14.82 13.79 0.95
CA GLU A 139 -13.78 12.80 1.21
C GLU A 139 -13.51 12.69 2.71
N LYS A 140 -13.44 11.44 3.19
CA LYS A 140 -13.04 11.08 4.54
C LYS A 140 -12.03 9.95 4.48
N THR A 141 -11.19 9.84 5.51
CA THR A 141 -10.39 8.64 5.70
C THR A 141 -11.25 7.53 6.31
N TYR A 142 -10.90 6.28 6.04
CA TYR A 142 -11.60 5.11 6.51
C TYR A 142 -10.64 4.12 7.15
N ILE A 143 -11.15 3.40 8.14
CA ILE A 143 -10.45 2.32 8.87
C ILE A 143 -11.28 1.04 8.87
N PHE A 144 -10.74 -0.04 9.44
CA PHE A 144 -11.37 -1.37 9.44
C PHE A 144 -11.68 -1.88 8.03
N SER A 145 -10.71 -1.79 7.12
CA SER A 145 -10.86 -2.18 5.70
C SER A 145 -12.02 -1.44 5.03
N GLY A 146 -12.06 -0.11 5.18
CA GLY A 146 -13.00 0.76 4.48
C GLY A 146 -14.42 0.83 5.07
N THR A 147 -14.69 0.24 6.24
CA THR A 147 -16.08 0.15 6.77
C THR A 147 -16.45 1.24 7.76
N LYS A 148 -15.47 1.91 8.40
CA LYS A 148 -15.74 2.97 9.38
C LYS A 148 -15.05 4.27 8.95
N ALA A 149 -15.85 5.29 8.68
CA ALA A 149 -15.34 6.64 8.42
C ALA A 149 -14.72 7.24 9.69
N THR A 150 -13.68 8.04 9.52
CA THR A 150 -13.03 8.77 10.61
C THR A 150 -13.47 10.23 10.63
N ILE A 151 -12.99 10.98 11.62
CA ILE A 151 -13.19 12.43 11.70
C ILE A 151 -12.33 13.20 10.69
N TYR A 152 -11.22 12.63 10.22
CA TYR A 152 -10.21 13.32 9.44
C TYR A 152 -10.59 13.44 7.96
N SER A 153 -10.25 14.58 7.35
CA SER A 153 -10.05 14.63 5.90
C SER A 153 -8.74 13.91 5.53
N PRO A 154 -8.54 13.51 4.27
CA PRO A 154 -7.30 12.89 3.83
C PRO A 154 -6.05 13.73 4.12
N VAL A 155 -6.08 15.02 3.78
CA VAL A 155 -4.95 15.95 3.98
C VAL A 155 -4.63 16.12 5.47
N GLN A 156 -5.65 16.36 6.30
CA GLN A 156 -5.46 16.52 7.74
C GLN A 156 -4.80 15.30 8.39
N PHE A 157 -5.16 14.09 7.94
CA PHE A 157 -4.56 12.88 8.49
C PHE A 157 -3.15 12.64 7.97
N ALA A 158 -2.85 13.04 6.73
CA ALA A 158 -1.50 12.95 6.18
C ALA A 158 -0.52 13.88 6.92
N GLU A 159 -0.92 15.13 7.14
CA GLU A 159 -0.15 16.11 7.94
C GLU A 159 0.08 15.61 9.37
N LEU A 160 -0.97 15.09 10.02
CA LEU A 160 -0.85 14.50 11.35
C LEU A 160 0.08 13.27 11.36
N ALA A 161 0.00 12.41 10.36
CA ALA A 161 0.87 11.23 10.28
C ALA A 161 2.35 11.62 10.14
N GLU A 162 2.64 12.63 9.33
CA GLU A 162 3.99 13.20 9.20
C GLU A 162 4.46 13.86 10.51
N GLU A 163 3.61 14.66 11.16
CA GLU A 163 3.92 15.29 12.45
C GLU A 163 4.25 14.26 13.52
N MET A 164 3.54 13.13 13.52
CA MET A 164 3.81 12.01 14.42
C MET A 164 5.01 11.14 14.00
N GLY A 165 5.70 11.46 12.91
CA GLY A 165 6.96 10.84 12.53
C GLY A 165 6.85 9.66 11.57
N ALA A 166 5.73 9.50 10.83
CA ALA A 166 5.69 8.57 9.71
C ALA A 166 6.77 8.93 8.67
N GLY A 167 7.42 7.93 8.07
CA GLY A 167 8.43 8.17 7.03
C GLY A 167 7.92 8.03 5.60
N GLU A 168 6.72 7.50 5.42
CA GLU A 168 6.09 7.32 4.11
C GLU A 168 4.57 7.16 4.26
N ILE A 169 3.81 7.67 3.28
CA ILE A 169 2.35 7.53 3.23
C ILE A 169 1.97 6.67 2.04
N ILE A 170 1.11 5.67 2.25
CA ILE A 170 0.40 4.96 1.19
C ILE A 170 -1.02 5.52 1.11
N ILE A 171 -1.35 6.24 0.03
CA ILE A 171 -2.70 6.77 -0.20
C ILE A 171 -3.47 5.83 -1.14
N ASN A 172 -4.67 5.41 -0.72
CA ASN A 172 -5.49 4.47 -1.49
C ASN A 172 -6.92 4.97 -1.68
N SER A 173 -7.32 5.23 -2.93
CA SER A 173 -8.70 5.57 -3.26
C SER A 173 -9.56 4.30 -3.34
N ILE A 174 -10.46 4.11 -2.37
CA ILE A 174 -11.39 2.96 -2.35
C ILE A 174 -12.29 2.99 -3.60
N GLU A 175 -12.61 4.16 -4.15
CA GLU A 175 -13.47 4.26 -5.34
C GLU A 175 -12.77 3.77 -6.62
N HIS A 176 -11.44 3.89 -6.67
CA HIS A 176 -10.62 3.48 -7.82
C HIS A 176 -10.00 2.08 -7.62
N ASP A 177 -9.96 1.54 -6.39
CA ASP A 177 -9.40 0.23 -6.10
C ASP A 177 -10.01 -0.89 -6.97
N GLY A 178 -9.14 -1.61 -7.67
CA GLY A 178 -9.53 -2.72 -8.55
C GLY A 178 -10.27 -2.34 -9.84
N MET A 179 -10.52 -1.04 -10.07
CA MET A 179 -11.25 -0.57 -11.24
C MET A 179 -10.42 -0.60 -12.53
N MET A 180 -9.09 -0.43 -12.43
CA MET A 180 -8.17 -0.37 -13.58
C MET A 180 -8.55 0.75 -14.57
N ALA A 181 -8.95 1.91 -14.04
CA ALA A 181 -9.47 3.05 -14.79
C ALA A 181 -8.68 4.36 -14.52
N GLY A 182 -7.45 4.24 -14.02
CA GLY A 182 -6.61 5.36 -13.60
C GLY A 182 -6.72 5.67 -12.11
N TYR A 183 -5.67 6.27 -11.56
CA TYR A 183 -5.62 6.73 -10.17
C TYR A 183 -6.50 7.97 -9.93
N ASP A 184 -6.77 8.27 -8.67
CA ASP A 184 -7.32 9.56 -8.27
C ASP A 184 -6.21 10.63 -8.17
N LEU A 185 -5.91 11.27 -9.30
CA LEU A 185 -4.80 12.23 -9.40
C LEU A 185 -4.98 13.46 -8.50
N ASN A 186 -6.23 13.93 -8.31
CA ASN A 186 -6.50 15.09 -7.47
C ASN A 186 -6.20 14.78 -6.00
N LEU A 187 -6.64 13.60 -5.53
CA LEU A 187 -6.34 13.13 -4.19
C LEU A 187 -4.83 13.01 -3.98
N ILE A 188 -4.13 12.33 -4.89
CA ILE A 188 -2.67 12.11 -4.78
C ILE A 188 -1.94 13.46 -4.74
N LYS A 189 -2.29 14.40 -5.62
CA LYS A 189 -1.66 15.72 -5.68
C LYS A 189 -1.83 16.50 -4.38
N ARG A 190 -3.06 16.60 -3.87
CA ARG A 190 -3.36 17.34 -2.63
C ARG A 190 -2.61 16.79 -1.42
N ILE A 191 -2.43 15.46 -1.34
CA ILE A 191 -1.64 14.84 -0.27
C ILE A 191 -0.15 15.09 -0.47
N SER A 192 0.34 14.91 -1.69
CA SER A 192 1.78 15.08 -2.01
C SER A 192 2.24 16.54 -1.84
N GLU A 193 1.34 17.51 -2.01
CA GLU A 193 1.61 18.94 -1.75
C GLU A 193 1.57 19.30 -0.25
N SER A 194 0.87 18.51 0.58
CA SER A 194 0.67 18.83 2.00
C SER A 194 1.73 18.23 2.94
N VAL A 195 2.55 17.29 2.46
CA VAL A 195 3.59 16.63 3.26
C VAL A 195 4.95 16.66 2.57
N SER A 196 6.01 16.56 3.34
CA SER A 196 7.40 16.48 2.84
C SER A 196 7.91 15.04 2.69
N ILE A 197 7.29 14.08 3.38
CA ILE A 197 7.62 12.65 3.28
C ILE A 197 7.09 12.00 1.99
N PRO A 198 7.73 10.91 1.50
CA PRO A 198 7.28 10.20 0.30
C PRO A 198 5.82 9.74 0.33
N VAL A 199 5.13 9.94 -0.81
CA VAL A 199 3.75 9.48 -1.02
C VAL A 199 3.72 8.37 -2.08
N VAL A 200 3.15 7.23 -1.73
CA VAL A 200 2.89 6.08 -2.61
C VAL A 200 1.43 6.09 -3.06
N ALA A 201 1.19 6.28 -4.35
CA ALA A 201 -0.14 6.25 -4.93
C ALA A 201 -0.65 4.82 -5.17
N VAL A 202 -1.81 4.45 -4.61
CA VAL A 202 -2.44 3.13 -4.78
C VAL A 202 -3.92 3.28 -5.16
N GLY A 203 -4.42 2.31 -5.93
CA GLY A 203 -5.84 2.21 -6.30
C GLY A 203 -6.17 2.92 -7.61
N GLY A 204 -6.30 2.15 -8.69
CA GLY A 204 -6.79 2.67 -9.97
C GLY A 204 -6.01 2.26 -11.21
N ALA A 205 -4.69 2.02 -11.10
CA ALA A 205 -3.85 1.70 -12.26
C ALA A 205 -4.38 0.53 -13.11
N GLY A 206 -4.54 0.80 -14.41
CA GLY A 206 -4.83 -0.16 -15.47
C GLY A 206 -3.75 -0.24 -16.54
N CYS A 207 -2.87 0.77 -16.65
CA CYS A 207 -1.76 0.79 -17.62
C CYS A 207 -0.56 1.62 -17.14
N LEU A 208 0.54 1.62 -17.90
CA LEU A 208 1.76 2.40 -17.60
C LEU A 208 1.52 3.92 -17.65
N THR A 209 0.59 4.39 -18.48
CA THR A 209 0.23 5.81 -18.53
C THR A 209 -0.34 6.27 -17.20
N ASP A 210 -1.15 5.44 -16.53
CA ASP A 210 -1.68 5.78 -15.20
C ASP A 210 -0.56 5.96 -14.17
N LEU A 211 0.45 5.07 -14.19
CA LEU A 211 1.64 5.19 -13.35
C LEU A 211 2.37 6.51 -13.63
N LYS A 212 2.56 6.86 -14.91
CA LYS A 212 3.20 8.12 -15.32
C LYS A 212 2.44 9.34 -14.80
N LEU A 213 1.12 9.36 -14.94
CA LEU A 213 0.28 10.48 -14.53
C LEU A 213 0.31 10.66 -13.01
N ALA A 214 0.28 9.57 -12.23
CA ALA A 214 0.39 9.65 -10.77
C ALA A 214 1.72 10.29 -10.32
N VAL A 215 2.83 10.02 -11.02
CA VAL A 215 4.12 10.66 -10.74
C VAL A 215 4.15 12.12 -11.22
N LYS A 216 3.82 12.37 -12.50
CA LYS A 216 4.03 13.68 -13.13
C LYS A 216 3.00 14.73 -12.71
N GLU A 217 1.75 14.32 -12.57
CA GLU A 217 0.62 15.21 -12.24
C GLU A 217 0.19 15.08 -10.79
N GLY A 218 0.23 13.86 -10.25
CA GLY A 218 -0.08 13.59 -8.85
C GLY A 218 1.09 13.87 -7.89
N TRP A 219 2.31 14.01 -8.40
CA TRP A 219 3.53 14.21 -7.61
C TRP A 219 3.85 13.06 -6.64
N ALA A 220 3.33 11.86 -6.91
CA ALA A 220 3.65 10.69 -6.13
C ALA A 220 5.15 10.35 -6.24
N SER A 221 5.79 10.08 -5.09
CA SER A 221 7.18 9.64 -5.02
C SER A 221 7.34 8.18 -5.47
N ALA A 222 6.27 7.39 -5.34
CA ALA A 222 6.19 6.02 -5.81
C ALA A 222 4.76 5.68 -6.22
N VAL A 223 4.63 4.62 -7.02
CA VAL A 223 3.32 4.15 -7.51
C VAL A 223 3.16 2.68 -7.19
N GLY A 224 2.09 2.36 -6.49
CA GLY A 224 1.70 1.01 -6.16
C GLY A 224 0.51 0.53 -6.98
N ALA A 225 0.56 -0.74 -7.40
CA ALA A 225 -0.56 -1.38 -8.09
C ALA A 225 -0.64 -2.85 -7.72
N GLY A 226 -1.85 -3.40 -7.68
CA GLY A 226 -2.05 -4.84 -7.56
C GLY A 226 -2.69 -5.45 -8.81
N SER A 227 -3.79 -4.86 -9.30
CA SER A 227 -4.50 -5.42 -10.46
C SER A 227 -3.67 -5.38 -11.74
N LEU A 228 -2.94 -4.29 -11.99
CA LEU A 228 -2.06 -4.15 -13.17
C LEU A 228 -1.04 -5.29 -13.27
N PHE A 229 -0.45 -5.70 -12.14
CA PHE A 229 0.61 -6.71 -12.09
C PHE A 229 0.13 -8.14 -11.97
N VAL A 230 -1.18 -8.37 -11.88
CA VAL A 230 -1.77 -9.70 -11.67
C VAL A 230 -2.77 -10.06 -12.77
N TYR A 231 -3.48 -9.08 -13.32
CA TYR A 231 -4.45 -9.30 -14.39
C TYR A 231 -3.88 -8.92 -15.75
N HIS A 232 -4.10 -9.80 -16.72
CA HIS A 232 -3.72 -9.59 -18.11
C HIS A 232 -4.91 -9.73 -19.06
N GLY A 233 -4.98 -8.83 -20.04
CA GLY A 233 -5.99 -8.82 -21.09
C GLY A 233 -7.43 -8.54 -20.63
N PRO A 234 -8.38 -8.46 -21.59
CA PRO A 234 -9.78 -8.08 -21.30
C PRO A 234 -10.52 -9.09 -20.43
N ARG A 235 -10.06 -10.35 -20.41
CA ARG A 235 -10.64 -11.43 -19.60
C ARG A 235 -10.10 -11.45 -18.16
N ARG A 236 -9.19 -10.54 -17.80
CA ARG A 236 -8.51 -10.52 -16.49
C ARG A 236 -7.95 -11.90 -16.14
N ALA A 237 -7.21 -12.48 -17.08
CA ALA A 237 -6.47 -13.71 -16.84
C ALA A 237 -5.43 -13.44 -15.75
N VAL A 238 -5.23 -14.40 -14.84
CA VAL A 238 -4.23 -14.27 -13.78
C VAL A 238 -2.87 -14.59 -14.37
N LEU A 239 -2.05 -13.56 -14.56
CA LEU A 239 -0.68 -13.66 -15.00
C LEU A 239 0.11 -12.56 -14.32
N ILE A 240 1.04 -12.96 -13.46
CA ILE A 240 1.94 -12.02 -12.81
C ILE A 240 2.83 -11.40 -13.88
N ASN A 241 2.87 -10.08 -13.88
CA ASN A 241 3.69 -9.30 -14.80
C ASN A 241 4.24 -8.08 -14.08
N TYR A 242 5.31 -7.52 -14.62
CA TYR A 242 5.91 -6.31 -14.14
C TYR A 242 6.61 -5.61 -15.31
N PRO A 243 6.59 -4.27 -15.39
CA PRO A 243 7.16 -3.57 -16.52
C PRO A 243 8.69 -3.69 -16.55
N THR A 244 9.25 -3.80 -17.73
CA THR A 244 10.70 -3.83 -17.92
C THR A 244 11.35 -2.52 -17.49
N ARG A 245 12.66 -2.54 -17.20
CA ARG A 245 13.41 -1.34 -16.83
C ARG A 245 13.37 -0.25 -17.90
N ASP A 246 13.24 -0.61 -19.18
CA ASP A 246 13.11 0.34 -20.28
C ASP A 246 11.72 0.97 -20.35
N GLU A 247 10.66 0.19 -20.15
CA GLU A 247 9.28 0.72 -20.06
C GLU A 247 9.13 1.69 -18.89
N LEU A 248 9.74 1.39 -17.75
CA LEU A 248 9.69 2.25 -16.56
C LEU A 248 10.39 3.61 -16.75
N LYS A 249 11.22 3.79 -17.79
CA LYS A 249 11.82 5.10 -18.12
C LYS A 249 10.75 6.16 -18.41
N ILE A 250 9.55 5.77 -18.82
CA ILE A 250 8.45 6.71 -19.07
C ILE A 250 8.05 7.52 -17.82
N LEU A 251 8.35 7.03 -16.62
CA LEU A 251 7.98 7.68 -15.36
C LEU A 251 8.87 8.88 -15.03
N TYR A 252 10.11 8.89 -15.50
CA TYR A 252 11.11 9.91 -15.15
C TYR A 252 11.80 10.58 -16.36
N LYS A 253 11.39 10.21 -17.58
CA LYS A 253 11.51 11.09 -18.75
C LYS A 253 10.37 12.12 -18.70
#